data_AF-A0A8C5E5J3-F1
#
_entry.id   AF-A0A8C5E5J3-F1
#
_cell.length_a   1.000
_cell.length_b   1.000
_cell.length_c   1.000
_cell.angle_alpha   90.00
_cell.angle_beta   90.00
_cell.angle_gamma   90.00
#
_symmetry.space_group_name_H-M   'P 1'
#
loop_
_entity.id
_entity.type
_entity.pdbx_description
1 polymer ?
#
loop_
_entity_poly.entity_id
_entity_poly.type
_entity_poly.pdbx_seq_one_letter_code
_entity_poly.pdbx_strand_id
1 'polypeptide(L)'
;MANMLSLKPPPPKSGSMFYNYKETYSLVLLAVVDANYCFRVIDVGGYGRTSDGGILANSTFGQALRAGTLPLPADQTLPGAYHRGPQPHAFVADEAFPLRKNLMRPFPGRNIPREQKIFNYRLSRARMVVEDAFGILSSQWRMYRRAMEVRVDVAEKCVKETCVLHNFLRHTSTTARVNNPTAEVEPLPGLGRVAANYSGREAIRVREVFTSYFSAEGAVPWQDSRLS
;
A
#
# COMPACT_ATOMS: atom_id res chain seq x y z
N MET A 1 0.07 -0.04 1.83
CA MET A 1 1.50 -0.17 1.49
C MET A 1 2.27 0.33 2.68
N ALA A 2 3.39 -0.32 3.00
CA ALA A 2 4.20 -0.15 4.21
C ALA A 2 3.49 -0.55 5.51
N ASN A 3 4.11 -1.45 6.27
CA ASN A 3 3.78 -1.71 7.67
C ASN A 3 5.06 -1.62 8.51
N MET A 4 4.93 -1.04 9.69
CA MET A 4 6.03 -0.84 10.63
C MET A 4 6.06 -1.99 11.63
N LEU A 5 7.17 -2.72 11.68
CA LEU A 5 7.41 -3.79 12.66
C LEU A 5 8.33 -3.26 13.77
N SER A 6 7.97 -3.49 15.03
CA SER A 6 8.74 -3.01 16.20
C SER A 6 9.71 -4.08 16.73
N LEU A 7 10.93 -3.67 17.09
CA LEU A 7 12.04 -4.46 17.64
C LEU A 7 12.43 -3.96 19.06
N LYS A 8 12.96 -4.83 19.91
CA LYS A 8 13.58 -4.52 21.24
C LYS A 8 15.08 -4.88 21.24
N PRO A 9 15.85 -4.40 22.24
CA PRO A 9 16.82 -3.27 22.19
C PRO A 9 18.03 -3.52 21.23
N PRO A 10 18.93 -2.53 20.99
CA PRO A 10 19.83 -2.54 19.83
C PRO A 10 20.91 -3.63 19.83
N PRO A 11 21.40 -4.05 18.65
CA PRO A 11 22.74 -4.63 18.53
C PRO A 11 23.80 -3.63 19.02
N PRO A 12 24.85 -4.08 19.75
CA PRO A 12 25.92 -3.20 20.19
C PRO A 12 26.50 -2.42 18.99
N LYS A 13 26.60 -1.08 19.12
CA LYS A 13 27.14 -0.13 18.10
C LYS A 13 26.22 0.28 16.93
N SER A 14 24.89 0.12 17.02
CA SER A 14 23.97 0.42 15.88
C SER A 14 23.61 1.91 15.65
N GLY A 15 24.08 2.86 16.47
CA GLY A 15 23.78 4.29 16.31
C GLY A 15 22.28 4.63 16.36
N SER A 16 21.94 5.88 16.01
CA SER A 16 20.57 6.43 16.09
C SER A 16 19.66 6.11 14.89
N MET A 17 20.15 5.33 13.90
CA MET A 17 19.44 5.06 12.65
C MET A 17 18.12 4.32 12.84
N PHE A 18 17.98 3.55 13.90
CA PHE A 18 16.77 2.76 14.18
C PHE A 18 15.83 3.42 15.18
N TYR A 19 16.18 4.60 15.71
CA TYR A 19 15.48 5.24 16.82
C TYR A 19 14.26 6.02 16.32
N ASN A 20 13.06 5.44 16.46
CA ASN A 20 11.82 6.15 16.15
C ASN A 20 11.51 7.24 17.20
N TYR A 21 10.49 8.07 16.95
CA TYR A 21 10.05 9.15 17.85
C TYR A 21 9.55 8.67 19.24
N LYS A 22 9.44 7.35 19.43
CA LYS A 22 9.04 6.66 20.67
C LYS A 22 10.18 5.83 21.27
N GLU A 23 11.43 6.14 20.93
CA GLU A 23 12.64 5.50 21.47
C GLU A 23 12.76 3.98 21.25
N THR A 24 12.08 3.43 20.24
CA THR A 24 12.10 2.00 19.91
C THR A 24 12.72 1.73 18.54
N TYR A 25 13.35 0.56 18.40
CA TYR A 25 13.95 0.09 17.16
C TYR A 25 12.82 -0.43 16.27
N SER A 26 12.76 -0.05 15.00
CA SER A 26 11.69 -0.50 14.10
C SER A 26 12.24 -0.84 12.73
N LEU A 27 11.70 -1.91 12.17
CA LEU A 27 11.98 -2.41 10.84
C LEU A 27 10.76 -2.11 9.98
N VAL A 28 10.94 -1.29 8.95
CA VAL A 28 9.86 -1.04 8.00
C VAL A 28 9.90 -2.09 6.90
N LEU A 29 8.72 -2.68 6.62
CA LEU A 29 8.46 -3.55 5.47
C LEU A 29 7.57 -2.78 4.49
N LEU A 30 8.16 -2.31 3.39
CA LEU A 30 7.41 -1.86 2.21
C LEU A 30 7.00 -3.10 1.40
N ALA A 31 5.73 -3.20 1.05
CA ALA A 31 5.22 -4.35 0.29
C ALA A 31 4.23 -3.94 -0.80
N VAL A 32 4.33 -4.61 -1.94
CA VAL A 32 3.30 -4.66 -2.98
C VAL A 32 2.61 -6.01 -2.89
N VAL A 33 1.29 -5.98 -2.73
CA VAL A 33 0.44 -7.17 -2.56
C VAL A 33 -0.55 -7.23 -3.71
N ASP A 34 -0.76 -8.42 -4.27
CA ASP A 34 -1.76 -8.63 -5.32
C ASP A 34 -3.14 -9.05 -4.77
N ALA A 35 -4.13 -9.15 -5.65
CA ALA A 35 -5.51 -9.52 -5.28
C ALA A 35 -5.66 -10.92 -4.66
N ASN A 36 -4.63 -11.79 -4.74
CA ASN A 36 -4.62 -13.11 -4.10
C ASN A 36 -3.97 -13.09 -2.71
N TYR A 37 -3.70 -11.88 -2.18
CA TYR A 37 -3.01 -11.63 -0.92
C TYR A 37 -1.54 -12.03 -0.96
N CYS A 38 -0.94 -12.22 -2.13
CA CYS A 38 0.47 -12.60 -2.24
C CYS A 38 1.38 -11.37 -2.26
N PHE A 39 2.47 -11.43 -1.50
CA PHE A 39 3.53 -10.42 -1.49
C PHE A 39 4.36 -10.53 -2.78
N ARG A 40 4.22 -9.57 -3.69
CA ARG A 40 4.92 -9.55 -4.99
C ARG A 40 6.26 -8.84 -4.94
N VAL A 41 6.33 -7.79 -4.14
CA VAL A 41 7.55 -7.03 -3.90
C VAL A 41 7.62 -6.77 -2.41
N ILE A 42 8.78 -7.00 -1.82
CA ILE A 42 9.08 -6.62 -0.45
C ILE A 42 10.40 -5.85 -0.42
N ASP A 43 10.45 -4.82 0.40
CA ASP A 43 11.67 -4.11 0.76
C ASP A 43 11.68 -3.97 2.29
N VAL A 44 12.71 -4.51 2.91
CA VAL A 44 12.83 -4.66 4.37
C VAL A 44 14.10 -3.94 4.79
N GLY A 45 13.97 -3.00 5.73
CA GLY A 45 15.12 -2.25 6.25
C GLY A 45 14.96 -0.73 6.22
N GLY A 46 13.75 -0.21 5.91
CA GLY A 46 13.47 1.21 6.08
C GLY A 46 13.67 1.62 7.53
N TYR A 47 14.57 2.59 7.75
CA TYR A 47 14.91 3.13 9.06
C TYR A 47 13.75 4.00 9.58
N GLY A 48 13.31 3.77 10.83
CA GLY A 48 12.07 4.31 11.41
C GLY A 48 11.92 5.84 11.53
N ARG A 49 12.79 6.63 10.89
CA ARG A 49 12.72 8.10 10.75
C ARG A 49 12.34 8.57 9.35
N THR A 50 12.28 7.67 8.37
CA THR A 50 11.95 8.02 6.98
C THR A 50 10.42 7.95 6.79
N SER A 51 9.84 8.97 6.15
CA SER A 51 8.41 8.95 5.78
C SER A 51 8.10 7.85 4.76
N ASP A 52 6.84 7.41 4.65
CA ASP A 52 6.43 6.38 3.68
C ASP A 52 6.81 6.76 2.24
N GLY A 53 6.64 8.03 1.88
CA GLY A 53 7.10 8.56 0.59
C GLY A 53 8.62 8.50 0.41
N GLY A 54 9.40 8.71 1.48
CA GLY A 54 10.85 8.58 1.46
C GLY A 54 11.31 7.13 1.37
N ILE A 55 10.65 6.21 2.07
CA ILE A 55 10.88 4.76 2.00
C ILE A 55 10.64 4.28 0.56
N LEU A 56 9.52 4.69 -0.05
CA LEU A 56 9.26 4.39 -1.46
C LEU A 56 10.36 4.98 -2.36
N ALA A 57 10.68 6.26 -2.21
CA ALA A 57 11.66 6.93 -3.07
C ALA A 57 13.05 6.27 -3.03
N ASN A 58 13.43 5.70 -1.89
CA ASN A 58 14.72 5.04 -1.68
C ASN A 58 14.69 3.55 -2.05
N SER A 59 13.53 2.90 -2.03
CA SER A 59 13.39 1.48 -2.42
C SER A 59 13.74 1.24 -3.89
N THR A 60 14.31 0.07 -4.20
CA THR A 60 14.56 -0.37 -5.60
C THR A 60 13.29 -0.30 -6.43
N PHE A 61 12.15 -0.69 -5.83
CA PHE A 61 10.85 -0.63 -6.47
C PHE A 61 10.43 0.79 -6.81
N GLY A 62 10.50 1.72 -5.86
CA GLY A 62 10.08 3.11 -6.11
C GLY A 62 11.03 3.86 -7.04
N GLN A 63 12.32 3.50 -7.05
CA GLN A 63 13.26 3.99 -8.06
C GLN A 63 12.87 3.51 -9.47
N ALA A 64 12.59 2.21 -9.64
CA ALA A 64 12.15 1.65 -10.92
C ALA A 64 10.78 2.21 -11.37
N LEU A 65 9.85 2.37 -10.44
CA LEU A 65 8.54 3.00 -10.68
C LEU A 65 8.69 4.44 -11.15
N ARG A 66 9.60 5.21 -10.54
CA ARG A 66 9.89 6.58 -10.93
C ARG A 66 10.58 6.67 -12.29
N ALA A 67 11.48 5.74 -12.59
CA ALA A 67 12.21 5.68 -13.85
C ALA A 67 11.38 5.11 -15.02
N GLY A 68 10.20 4.54 -14.74
CA GLY A 68 9.38 3.88 -15.75
C GLY A 68 9.97 2.58 -16.28
N THR A 69 10.86 1.94 -15.50
CA THR A 69 11.57 0.71 -15.90
C THR A 69 10.91 -0.56 -15.39
N LEU A 70 9.85 -0.44 -14.60
CA LEU A 70 9.02 -1.60 -14.24
C LEU A 70 8.36 -2.17 -15.51
N PRO A 71 8.33 -3.51 -15.67
CA PRO A 71 7.68 -4.17 -16.81
C PRO A 71 6.16 -4.16 -16.62
N LEU A 72 5.56 -2.97 -16.62
CA LEU A 72 4.11 -2.82 -16.52
C LEU A 72 3.47 -3.16 -17.87
N PRO A 73 2.27 -3.76 -17.88
CA PRO A 73 1.52 -3.95 -19.12
C PRO A 73 1.25 -2.61 -19.80
N ALA A 74 1.10 -2.64 -21.12
CA ALA A 74 0.69 -1.47 -21.89
C ALA A 74 -0.63 -0.88 -21.37
N ASP A 75 -0.82 0.42 -21.59
CA ASP A 75 -2.04 1.12 -21.20
C ASP A 75 -3.26 0.47 -21.88
N GLN A 76 -4.36 0.27 -21.14
CA GLN A 76 -5.56 -0.44 -21.59
C GLN A 76 -6.80 0.42 -21.46
N THR A 77 -7.76 0.23 -22.37
CA THR A 77 -9.05 0.91 -22.29
C THR A 77 -9.86 0.41 -21.09
N LEU A 78 -10.50 1.34 -20.39
CA LEU A 78 -11.40 1.00 -19.29
C LEU A 78 -12.67 0.30 -19.83
N PRO A 79 -13.17 -0.76 -19.14
CA PRO A 79 -14.37 -1.48 -19.55
C PRO A 79 -15.57 -0.53 -19.74
N GLY A 80 -16.22 -0.60 -20.91
CA GLY A 80 -17.37 0.25 -21.21
C GLY A 80 -17.07 1.74 -21.45
N ALA A 81 -15.79 2.16 -21.38
CA ALA A 81 -15.38 3.56 -21.47
C ALA A 81 -14.28 3.80 -22.52
N TYR A 82 -14.41 3.18 -23.70
CA TYR A 82 -13.43 3.28 -24.80
C TYR A 82 -13.11 4.72 -25.22
N HIS A 83 -14.10 5.62 -25.14
CA HIS A 83 -13.94 7.04 -25.48
C HIS A 83 -12.98 7.80 -24.55
N ARG A 84 -12.65 7.26 -23.37
CA ARG A 84 -11.68 7.84 -22.43
C ARG A 84 -10.23 7.51 -22.80
N GLY A 85 -10.02 6.72 -23.86
CA GLY A 85 -8.70 6.28 -24.30
C GLY A 85 -8.06 5.23 -23.38
N PRO A 86 -6.87 4.74 -23.75
CA PRO A 86 -6.12 3.81 -22.93
C PRO A 86 -5.62 4.48 -21.64
N GLN A 87 -5.67 3.75 -20.53
CA GLN A 87 -5.25 4.21 -19.21
C GLN A 87 -4.17 3.28 -18.63
N PRO A 88 -3.25 3.82 -17.81
CA PRO A 88 -2.18 3.03 -17.25
C PRO A 88 -2.64 2.07 -16.17
N HIS A 89 -1.91 0.96 -16.03
CA HIS A 89 -1.98 0.15 -14.83
C HIS A 89 -1.35 0.91 -13.66
N ALA A 90 -2.06 0.97 -12.53
CA ALA A 90 -1.61 1.72 -11.37
C ALA A 90 -1.68 0.91 -10.08
N PHE A 91 -0.67 1.09 -9.24
CA PHE A 91 -0.67 0.63 -7.85
C PHE A 91 -1.56 1.56 -7.00
N VAL A 92 -2.15 1.00 -5.94
CA VAL A 92 -2.93 1.78 -4.97
C VAL A 92 -2.10 1.99 -3.72
N ALA A 93 -2.05 3.24 -3.26
CA ALA A 93 -1.29 3.67 -2.10
C ALA A 93 -2.17 4.48 -1.13
N ASP A 94 -1.69 4.65 0.09
CA ASP A 94 -2.29 5.60 1.03
C ASP A 94 -1.93 7.07 0.69
N GLU A 95 -2.47 7.99 1.47
CA GLU A 95 -2.28 9.43 1.30
C GLU A 95 -0.83 9.89 1.50
N ALA A 96 -0.02 9.16 2.29
CA ALA A 96 1.36 9.52 2.61
C ALA A 96 2.32 9.30 1.41
N PHE A 97 1.93 8.47 0.45
CA PHE A 97 2.68 8.27 -0.79
C PHE A 97 2.48 9.41 -1.81
N PRO A 98 3.42 9.63 -2.73
CA PRO A 98 3.26 10.60 -3.82
C PRO A 98 2.25 10.12 -4.87
N LEU A 99 1.50 11.05 -5.47
CA LEU A 99 0.69 10.76 -6.65
C LEU A 99 1.60 10.65 -7.90
N ARG A 100 1.50 9.56 -8.66
CA ARG A 100 2.21 9.34 -9.93
C ARG A 100 1.30 8.67 -10.96
N LYS A 101 1.69 8.66 -12.24
CA LYS A 101 0.93 7.99 -13.33
C LYS A 101 0.50 6.56 -12.95
N ASN A 102 1.44 5.76 -12.44
CA ASN A 102 1.21 4.37 -12.06
C ASN A 102 1.06 4.19 -10.53
N LEU A 103 0.80 5.26 -9.76
CA LEU A 103 0.63 5.19 -8.31
C LEU A 103 -0.50 6.13 -7.86
N MET A 104 -1.67 5.55 -7.60
CA MET A 104 -2.86 6.28 -7.19
C MET A 104 -2.93 6.38 -5.67
N ARG A 105 -3.26 7.57 -5.19
CA ARG A 105 -3.55 7.86 -3.78
C ARG A 105 -4.88 8.60 -3.66
N PRO A 106 -5.56 8.53 -2.50
CA PRO A 106 -6.80 9.28 -2.28
C PRO A 106 -6.62 10.80 -2.46
N PHE A 107 -7.72 11.48 -2.76
CA PHE A 107 -7.81 12.94 -2.66
C PHE A 107 -7.66 13.34 -1.18
N PRO A 108 -6.80 14.32 -0.87
CA PRO A 108 -6.61 14.80 0.49
C PRO A 108 -7.80 15.66 0.94
N GLY A 109 -8.05 15.69 2.25
CA GLY A 109 -9.06 16.54 2.87
C GLY A 109 -10.41 15.85 3.10
N ARG A 110 -11.22 16.45 4.00
CA ARG A 110 -12.50 15.88 4.46
C ARG A 110 -13.71 16.35 3.63
N ASN A 111 -13.68 17.59 3.16
CA ASN A 111 -14.77 18.19 2.38
C ASN A 111 -14.45 18.14 0.89
N ILE A 112 -14.53 16.94 0.31
CA ILE A 112 -14.30 16.70 -1.11
C ILE A 112 -15.63 16.40 -1.85
N PRO A 113 -15.72 16.70 -3.15
CA PRO A 113 -16.90 16.40 -3.97
C PRO A 113 -17.28 14.91 -3.97
N ARG A 114 -18.56 14.60 -4.24
CA ARG A 114 -19.09 13.22 -4.23
C ARG A 114 -18.25 12.25 -5.07
N GLU A 115 -17.84 12.65 -6.27
CA GLU A 115 -17.05 11.79 -7.16
C GLU A 115 -15.68 11.43 -6.55
N GLN A 116 -15.04 12.40 -5.88
CA GLN A 116 -13.78 12.17 -5.17
C GLN A 116 -13.99 11.28 -3.94
N LYS A 117 -15.14 11.42 -3.24
CA LYS A 117 -15.50 10.48 -2.15
C LYS A 117 -15.66 9.05 -2.68
N ILE A 118 -16.33 8.86 -3.82
CA ILE A 118 -16.46 7.55 -4.48
C ILE A 118 -15.07 6.99 -4.83
N PHE A 119 -14.22 7.80 -5.47
CA PHE A 119 -12.85 7.40 -5.79
C PHE A 119 -12.07 6.97 -4.54
N ASN A 120 -12.08 7.79 -3.48
CA ASN A 120 -11.43 7.48 -2.22
C ASN A 120 -11.97 6.18 -1.59
N TYR A 121 -13.28 5.97 -1.63
CA TYR A 121 -13.92 4.77 -1.11
C TYR A 121 -13.50 3.52 -1.89
N ARG A 122 -13.48 3.58 -3.23
CA ARG A 122 -12.97 2.51 -4.11
C ARG A 122 -11.51 2.17 -3.82
N LEU A 123 -10.67 3.19 -3.67
CA LEU A 123 -9.26 3.02 -3.29
C LEU A 123 -9.14 2.39 -1.91
N SER A 124 -9.94 2.82 -0.94
CA SER A 124 -9.93 2.23 0.40
C SER A 124 -10.27 0.74 0.38
N ARG A 125 -11.30 0.36 -0.39
CA ARG A 125 -11.68 -1.05 -0.61
C ARG A 125 -10.55 -1.85 -1.25
N ALA A 126 -9.85 -1.28 -2.24
CA ALA A 126 -8.70 -1.94 -2.86
C ALA A 126 -7.52 -2.11 -1.87
N ARG A 127 -7.29 -1.13 -0.99
CA ARG A 127 -6.24 -1.21 0.04
C ARG A 127 -6.52 -2.27 1.11
N MET A 128 -7.77 -2.65 1.34
CA MET A 128 -8.07 -3.74 2.30
C MET A 128 -7.31 -5.03 1.96
N VAL A 129 -7.03 -5.29 0.67
CA VAL A 129 -6.24 -6.46 0.25
C VAL A 129 -4.86 -6.49 0.92
N VAL A 130 -4.15 -5.36 0.95
CA VAL A 130 -2.83 -5.31 1.58
C VAL A 130 -2.95 -5.38 3.11
N GLU A 131 -3.94 -4.71 3.69
CA GLU A 131 -4.19 -4.74 5.14
C GLU A 131 -4.49 -6.19 5.62
N ASP A 132 -5.37 -6.89 4.90
CA ASP A 132 -5.71 -8.30 5.13
C ASP A 132 -4.50 -9.21 4.96
N ALA A 133 -3.67 -9.02 3.92
CA ALA A 133 -2.48 -9.84 3.72
C ALA A 133 -1.50 -9.73 4.91
N PHE A 134 -1.30 -8.52 5.43
CA PHE A 134 -0.53 -8.31 6.65
C PHE A 134 -1.21 -8.87 7.91
N GLY A 135 -2.53 -8.78 7.99
CA GLY A 135 -3.32 -9.43 9.06
C GLY A 135 -3.14 -10.95 9.06
N ILE A 136 -3.23 -11.59 7.89
CA ILE A 136 -3.01 -13.02 7.71
C ILE A 136 -1.57 -13.37 8.09
N LEU A 137 -0.58 -12.64 7.57
CA LEU A 137 0.84 -12.83 7.92
C LEU A 137 1.05 -12.76 9.45
N SER A 138 0.59 -11.70 10.11
CA SER A 138 0.76 -11.55 11.56
C SER A 138 0.02 -12.64 12.37
N SER A 139 -1.11 -13.15 11.87
CA SER A 139 -1.87 -14.22 12.51
C SER A 139 -1.18 -15.58 12.41
N GLN A 140 -0.55 -15.87 11.26
CA GLN A 140 0.13 -17.12 10.92
C GLN A 140 1.43 -17.28 11.71
N TRP A 141 2.20 -16.20 11.91
CA TRP A 141 3.47 -16.25 12.63
C TRP A 141 3.41 -15.51 13.97
N ARG A 142 3.48 -16.27 15.06
CA ARG A 142 3.48 -15.75 16.44
C ARG A 142 4.58 -14.70 16.72
N MET A 143 5.68 -14.72 15.96
CA MET A 143 6.79 -13.76 16.11
C MET A 143 6.37 -12.30 15.93
N TYR A 144 5.25 -12.03 15.24
CA TYR A 144 4.72 -10.68 15.04
C TYR A 144 3.82 -10.18 16.17
N ARG A 145 3.43 -11.05 17.10
CA ARG A 145 2.54 -10.69 18.22
C ARG A 145 3.26 -9.92 19.34
N ARG A 146 4.59 -9.94 19.34
CA ARG A 146 5.45 -9.24 20.29
C ARG A 146 6.61 -8.61 19.52
N ALA A 147 7.27 -7.63 20.14
CA ALA A 147 8.51 -7.12 19.58
C ALA A 147 9.54 -8.25 19.44
N MET A 148 10.23 -8.31 18.31
CA MET A 148 11.25 -9.35 18.11
C MET A 148 12.48 -9.03 18.97
N GLU A 149 12.97 -10.03 19.70
CA GLU A 149 14.16 -9.97 20.55
C GLU A 149 15.35 -10.61 19.84
N VAL A 150 15.58 -10.20 18.59
CA VAL A 150 16.67 -10.70 17.75
C VAL A 150 17.44 -9.54 17.13
N ARG A 151 18.66 -9.82 16.65
CA ARG A 151 19.45 -8.83 15.89
C ARG A 151 18.69 -8.41 14.62
N VAL A 152 18.86 -7.16 14.20
CA VAL A 152 18.14 -6.57 13.04
C VAL A 152 18.30 -7.41 11.78
N ASP A 153 19.52 -7.89 11.50
CA ASP A 153 19.81 -8.75 10.34
C ASP A 153 19.08 -10.10 10.39
N VAL A 154 18.82 -10.62 11.59
CA VAL A 154 18.01 -11.83 11.78
C VAL A 154 16.53 -11.50 11.61
N ALA A 155 16.05 -10.38 12.16
CA ALA A 155 14.67 -9.92 11.96
C ALA A 155 14.34 -9.71 10.48
N GLU A 156 15.24 -9.10 9.72
CA GLU A 156 15.10 -8.92 8.27
C GLU A 156 14.93 -10.24 7.53
N LYS A 157 15.77 -11.23 7.85
CA LYS A 157 15.66 -12.58 7.29
C LYS A 157 14.32 -13.20 7.66
N CYS A 158 13.94 -13.17 8.93
CA CYS A 158 12.64 -13.69 9.38
C CYS A 158 11.48 -13.07 8.60
N VAL A 159 11.48 -11.75 8.40
CA VAL A 159 10.42 -11.06 7.64
C VAL A 159 10.40 -11.48 6.16
N LYS A 160 11.55 -11.62 5.53
CA LYS A 160 11.63 -12.11 4.14
C LYS A 160 11.12 -13.55 4.03
N GLU A 161 11.57 -14.44 4.92
CA GLU A 161 11.19 -15.85 4.93
C GLU A 161 9.70 -16.05 5.18
N THR A 162 9.10 -15.33 6.14
CA THR A 162 7.66 -15.45 6.40
C THR A 162 6.81 -14.92 5.24
N CYS A 163 7.23 -13.88 4.52
CA CYS A 163 6.54 -13.43 3.30
C CYS A 163 6.59 -14.49 2.19
N VAL A 164 7.74 -15.16 2.01
CA VAL A 164 7.89 -16.27 1.05
C VAL A 164 7.03 -17.47 1.46
N LEU A 165 7.10 -17.89 2.72
CA LEU A 165 6.30 -18.99 3.27
C LEU A 165 4.80 -18.68 3.21
N HIS A 166 4.40 -17.44 3.46
CA HIS A 166 3.03 -16.98 3.26
C HIS A 166 2.58 -17.23 1.82
N ASN A 167 3.32 -16.74 0.83
CA ASN A 167 2.99 -16.96 -0.57
C ASN A 167 2.92 -18.46 -0.91
N PHE A 168 3.88 -19.26 -0.43
CA PHE A 168 3.86 -20.71 -0.61
C PHE A 168 2.55 -21.32 -0.07
N LEU A 169 2.20 -21.00 1.18
CA LEU A 169 0.96 -21.49 1.79
C LEU A 169 -0.29 -21.01 1.03
N ARG A 170 -0.30 -19.77 0.51
CA ARG A 170 -1.39 -19.27 -0.33
C ARG A 170 -1.55 -20.07 -1.62
N HIS A 171 -0.45 -20.54 -2.22
CA HIS A 171 -0.47 -21.32 -3.44
C HIS A 171 -0.77 -22.81 -3.22
N THR A 172 -0.34 -23.39 -2.09
CA THR A 172 -0.59 -24.81 -1.79
C THR A 172 -1.94 -25.07 -1.11
N SER A 173 -2.54 -24.05 -0.51
CA SER A 173 -3.88 -24.15 0.07
C SER A 173 -4.94 -24.07 -1.04
N THR A 174 -5.17 -25.17 -1.74
CA THR A 174 -6.24 -25.32 -2.76
C THR A 174 -7.66 -25.12 -2.19
N THR A 175 -7.82 -24.93 -0.88
CA THR A 175 -9.12 -24.81 -0.21
C THR A 175 -9.07 -23.82 0.94
N ALA A 176 -9.38 -22.55 0.63
CA ALA A 176 -10.15 -21.62 1.48
C ALA A 176 -10.07 -20.22 0.86
N ARG A 177 -10.94 -19.94 -0.11
CA ARG A 177 -11.38 -18.56 -0.32
C ARG A 177 -12.11 -18.16 0.95
N VAL A 178 -11.41 -17.51 1.88
CA VAL A 178 -12.04 -16.86 3.02
C VAL A 178 -12.85 -15.72 2.43
N ASN A 179 -14.15 -15.96 2.24
CA ASN A 179 -15.12 -14.92 2.01
C ASN A 179 -15.23 -14.14 3.31
N ASN A 180 -14.49 -13.06 3.46
CA ASN A 180 -14.74 -12.14 4.56
C ASN A 180 -16.00 -11.32 4.24
N PRO A 181 -17.05 -11.38 5.08
CA PRO A 181 -18.17 -10.45 4.98
C PRO A 181 -17.64 -9.04 5.28
N THR A 182 -17.97 -8.11 4.38
CA THR A 182 -17.91 -6.65 4.54
C THR A 182 -17.29 -6.11 5.84
N ALA A 183 -15.96 -5.97 5.88
CA ALA A 183 -15.30 -5.15 6.89
C ALA A 183 -15.81 -3.69 6.83
N GLU A 184 -16.03 -3.09 8.00
CA GLU A 184 -16.35 -1.68 8.17
C GLU A 184 -15.20 -0.82 7.62
N VAL A 185 -15.55 0.17 6.80
CA VAL A 185 -14.59 1.09 6.19
C VAL A 185 -14.62 2.34 7.05
N GLU A 186 -13.72 2.41 8.03
CA GLU A 186 -13.49 3.62 8.79
C GLU A 186 -12.78 4.65 7.89
N PRO A 187 -13.25 5.91 7.82
CA PRO A 187 -12.54 6.98 7.16
C PRO A 187 -11.18 7.18 7.85
N LEU A 188 -10.08 7.14 7.09
CA LEU A 188 -8.76 7.38 7.64
C LEU A 188 -8.70 8.79 8.28
N PRO A 189 -8.23 8.92 9.54
CA PRO A 189 -7.97 10.22 10.12
C PRO A 189 -6.85 10.90 9.32
N GLY A 190 -7.18 12.02 8.67
CA GLY A 190 -6.25 12.75 7.83
C GLY A 190 -4.95 13.09 8.55
N LEU A 191 -3.83 12.54 8.07
CA LEU A 191 -2.52 13.04 8.43
C LEU A 191 -2.37 14.46 7.88
N GLY A 192 -1.92 15.38 8.73
CA GLY A 192 -1.62 16.76 8.34
C GLY A 192 -0.66 16.83 7.14
N ARG A 193 -0.69 17.96 6.41
CA ARG A 193 0.05 18.18 5.16
C ARG A 193 1.53 17.79 5.28
N VAL A 194 1.90 16.62 4.79
CA VAL A 194 3.29 16.21 4.59
C VAL A 194 3.65 16.34 3.11
N ALA A 195 4.56 17.30 2.84
CA ALA A 195 5.35 17.54 1.62
C ALA A 195 4.62 17.69 0.27
N ALA A 196 4.85 18.84 -0.37
CA ALA A 196 4.39 19.18 -1.70
C ALA A 196 5.03 18.25 -2.76
N ASN A 197 4.30 17.22 -3.18
CA ASN A 197 4.68 16.40 -4.32
C ASN A 197 4.20 17.08 -5.60
N TYR A 198 5.13 17.55 -6.43
CA TYR A 198 4.87 17.96 -7.82
C TYR A 198 4.29 16.74 -8.55
N SER A 199 2.97 16.61 -8.49
CA SER A 199 2.24 15.59 -9.22
C SER A 199 2.32 16.02 -10.68
N GLY A 200 2.98 15.23 -11.53
CA GLY A 200 3.00 15.54 -12.96
C GLY A 200 1.57 15.73 -13.47
N ARG A 201 1.37 16.66 -14.41
CA ARG A 201 0.03 16.93 -15.00
C ARG A 201 -0.65 15.64 -15.49
N GLU A 202 0.13 14.68 -15.96
CA GLU A 202 -0.34 13.35 -16.36
C GLU A 202 -0.93 12.54 -15.20
N ALA A 203 -0.28 12.51 -14.03
CA ALA A 203 -0.77 11.77 -12.86
C ALA A 203 -2.11 12.32 -12.36
N ILE A 204 -2.29 13.64 -12.40
CA ILE A 204 -3.55 14.30 -12.07
C ILE A 204 -4.64 13.88 -13.06
N ARG A 205 -4.36 13.94 -14.37
CA ARG A 205 -5.31 13.53 -15.43
C ARG A 205 -5.74 12.08 -15.28
N VAL A 206 -4.80 11.16 -15.06
CA VAL A 206 -5.11 9.73 -14.86
C VAL A 206 -6.06 9.54 -13.67
N ARG A 207 -5.78 10.22 -12.54
CA ARG A 207 -6.66 10.16 -11.37
C ARG A 207 -8.05 10.72 -11.66
N GLU A 208 -8.15 11.83 -12.38
CA GLU A 208 -9.42 12.43 -12.80
C GLU A 208 -10.21 11.50 -13.75
N VAL A 209 -9.53 10.81 -14.67
CA VAL A 209 -10.16 9.80 -15.54
C VAL A 209 -10.71 8.64 -14.72
N PHE A 210 -9.94 8.09 -13.78
CA PHE A 210 -10.46 7.04 -12.89
C PHE A 210 -11.61 7.53 -12.00
N THR A 211 -11.54 8.77 -11.52
CA THR A 211 -12.59 9.38 -10.68
C THR A 211 -13.91 9.51 -11.42
N SER A 212 -13.86 10.04 -12.65
CA SER A 212 -15.03 10.17 -13.51
C SER A 212 -15.57 8.81 -13.95
N TYR A 213 -14.69 7.86 -14.32
CA TYR A 213 -15.09 6.49 -14.66
C TYR A 213 -15.82 5.78 -13.52
N PHE A 214 -15.29 5.81 -12.29
CA PHE A 214 -15.95 5.16 -11.14
C PHE A 214 -17.30 5.81 -10.79
N SER A 215 -17.50 7.06 -11.17
CA SER A 215 -18.75 7.78 -10.97
C SER A 215 -19.77 7.58 -12.11
N ALA A 216 -19.36 6.97 -13.23
CA ALA A 216 -20.16 6.76 -14.43
C ALA A 216 -20.15 5.28 -14.87
N GLU A 217 -19.43 4.92 -15.93
CA GLU A 217 -19.49 3.58 -16.55
C GLU A 217 -18.99 2.48 -15.60
N GLY A 218 -18.04 2.83 -14.73
CA GLY A 218 -17.50 1.96 -13.72
C GLY A 218 -18.32 1.91 -12.44
N ALA A 219 -19.46 2.60 -12.34
CA ALA A 219 -20.29 2.66 -11.14
C ALA A 219 -20.75 1.27 -10.68
N VAL A 220 -20.84 1.09 -9.36
CA VAL A 220 -21.35 -0.16 -8.75
C VAL A 220 -22.42 0.14 -7.72
N PRO A 221 -23.36 -0.78 -7.45
CA PRO A 221 -24.51 -0.51 -6.59
C PRO A 221 -24.16 -0.11 -5.15
N TRP A 222 -23.00 -0.52 -4.65
CA TRP A 222 -22.59 -0.34 -3.25
C TRP A 222 -21.69 0.89 -3.03
N GLN A 223 -21.34 1.67 -4.05
CA GLN A 223 -20.36 2.75 -3.88
C GLN A 223 -20.88 3.97 -3.11
N ASP A 224 -22.20 4.11 -3.02
CA ASP A 224 -22.85 5.23 -2.33
C ASP A 224 -23.19 4.93 -0.86
N SER A 225 -23.15 3.65 -0.45
CA SER A 225 -23.63 3.21 0.87
C SER A 225 -22.79 3.71 2.05
N ARG A 226 -21.61 4.30 1.81
CA ARG A 226 -20.67 4.76 2.85
C ARG A 226 -20.03 6.12 2.55
N LEU A 227 -20.70 7.00 1.81
CA LEU A 227 -20.20 8.35 1.48
C LEU A 227 -20.56 9.44 2.51
N SER A 228 -21.26 9.05 3.57
CA SER A 228 -21.66 9.91 4.70
C SER A 228 -20.47 10.41 5.48
#